data_AF-A0A3M1AU43-F1
#
_entry.id   AF-A0A3M1AU43-F1
#
_cell.length_a   1.000
_cell.length_b   1.000
_cell.length_c   1.000
_cell.angle_alpha   90.00
_cell.angle_beta   90.00
_cell.angle_gamma   90.00
#
_symmetry.space_group_name_H-M   'P 1'
#
loop_
_entity.id
_entity.type
_entity.pdbx_description
1 polymer ?
#
loop_
_entity_poly.entity_id
_entity_poly.type
_entity_poly.pdbx_seq_one_letter_code
_entity_poly.pdbx_strand_id
1 'polypeptide(L)' 'MNDSIPSLQPRQILNGIHPRKVAIQGYEGSFHHMATQQYFGGDPLQLLPADNFRKLVELVESGEADCALMAIENSLA' A
#
# COMPACT_ATOMS: atom_id res chain seq x y z
N MET A 1 19.39 8.25 28.04
CA MET A 1 17.94 8.08 27.85
C MET A 1 17.77 7.20 26.64
N ASN A 2 17.31 5.97 26.85
CA ASN A 2 17.12 5.00 25.78
C ASN A 2 15.73 5.26 25.20
N ASP A 3 15.64 6.22 24.28
CA ASP A 3 14.41 6.49 23.54
C ASP A 3 14.21 5.36 22.53
N SER A 4 13.77 4.20 23.04
CA SER A 4 13.21 3.14 22.23
C SER A 4 11.97 3.71 21.55
N ILE A 5 12.13 4.20 20.31
CA ILE A 5 11.01 4.49 19.42
C ILE A 5 10.19 3.20 19.39
N PRO A 6 8.93 3.18 19.89
CA PRO A 6 8.15 1.97 19.83
C PRO A 6 8.00 1.59 18.36
N SER A 7 8.37 0.35 18.00
CA SER A 7 8.18 -0.15 16.64
C SER A 7 6.68 -0.28 16.40
N LEU A 8 6.05 0.81 15.99
CA LEU A 8 4.68 0.80 15.53
C LEU A 8 4.63 -0.17 14.36
N GLN A 9 3.78 -1.19 14.49
CA GLN A 9 3.51 -2.08 13.39
C GLN A 9 2.89 -1.25 12.26
N PRO A 10 3.22 -1.54 10.98
CA PRO A 10 2.70 -0.81 9.80
C PRO A 10 1.20 -0.50 9.85
N ARG A 11 0.38 -1.44 10.32
CA ARG A 11 -1.07 -1.26 10.55
C ARG A 11 -1.43 -0.16 11.54
N GLN A 12 -0.63 0.08 12.58
CA GLN A 12 -0.89 1.09 13.61
C GLN A 12 -0.66 2.53 13.09
N ILE A 13 0.08 2.69 11.98
CA ILE A 13 0.29 3.98 11.32
C ILE A 13 -0.96 4.42 10.55
N LEU A 14 -1.75 3.46 10.06
CA LEU A 14 -2.89 3.68 9.17
C LEU A 14 -4.23 3.70 9.91
N ASN A 15 -4.23 4.03 11.22
CA ASN A 15 -5.41 3.97 12.10
C ASN A 15 -6.69 4.47 11.42
N GLY A 16 -7.59 3.53 11.09
CA GLY A 16 -8.91 3.79 10.51
C GLY A 16 -9.04 3.51 9.00
N ILE A 17 -7.96 3.22 8.28
CA ILE A 17 -8.02 2.84 6.86
C ILE A 17 -8.19 1.32 6.76
N HIS A 18 -9.37 0.89 6.32
CA HIS A 18 -9.70 -0.50 6.04
C HIS A 18 -10.08 -0.65 4.55
N PRO A 19 -9.10 -0.61 3.64
CA PRO A 19 -9.38 -0.67 2.22
C PRO A 19 -9.76 -2.11 1.83
N ARG A 20 -10.79 -2.24 1.00
CA ARG A 20 -11.13 -3.52 0.35
C ARG A 20 -10.42 -3.65 -0.99
N LYS A 21 -10.10 -2.53 -1.63
CA LYS A 21 -9.38 -2.45 -2.91
C LYS A 21 -8.18 -1.53 -2.79
N VAL A 22 -6.99 -2.04 -3.11
CA VAL A 22 -5.75 -1.27 -3.08
C VAL A 22 -5.09 -1.31 -4.44
N ALA A 23 -4.86 -0.14 -5.03
CA ALA A 23 -4.02 -0.02 -6.21
C ALA A 23 -2.55 -0.17 -5.81
N ILE A 24 -1.78 -0.98 -6.56
CA ILE A 24 -0.35 -1.16 -6.31
C ILE A 24 0.45 -0.83 -7.57
N GLN A 25 1.63 -0.24 -7.38
CA GLN A 25 2.58 -0.11 -8.48
C GLN A 25 3.22 -1.49 -8.77
N GLY A 26 3.00 -2.02 -9.97
CA GLY A 26 3.48 -3.34 -10.38
C GLY A 26 2.46 -4.47 -10.20
N TYR A 27 2.95 -5.71 -10.11
CA TYR A 27 2.13 -6.93 -10.17
C TYR A 27 2.13 -7.72 -8.86
N GLU A 28 1.22 -8.69 -8.76
CA GLU A 28 1.14 -9.65 -7.65
C GLU A 28 2.48 -10.39 -7.46
N GLY A 29 2.93 -10.49 -6.21
CA GLY A 29 4.22 -11.11 -5.86
C GLY A 29 5.42 -10.16 -5.89
N SER A 30 5.22 -8.88 -6.24
CA SER A 30 6.22 -7.83 -6.06
C SER A 30 6.40 -7.46 -4.58
N PHE A 31 7.48 -6.73 -4.26
CA PHE A 31 7.66 -6.11 -2.93
C PHE A 31 6.47 -5.25 -2.51
N HIS A 32 5.72 -4.70 -3.47
CA HIS A 32 4.55 -3.86 -3.23
C HIS A 32 3.35 -4.71 -2.77
N HIS A 33 3.23 -5.95 -3.23
CA HIS A 33 2.25 -6.92 -2.71
C HIS A 33 2.54 -7.28 -1.24
N MET A 34 3.80 -7.52 -0.89
CA MET A 34 4.16 -7.81 0.50
C MET A 34 3.87 -6.63 1.43
N ALA A 35 4.13 -5.41 0.97
CA ALA A 35 3.78 -4.20 1.71
C ALA A 35 2.26 -4.12 1.96
N THR A 36 1.41 -4.35 0.96
CA THR A 36 -0.05 -4.32 1.18
C THR A 36 -0.50 -5.31 2.26
N GLN A 37 0.09 -6.49 2.33
CA GLN A 37 -0.22 -7.47 3.40
C GLN A 37 0.26 -7.01 4.79
N GLN A 38 1.41 -6.35 4.88
CA GLN A 38 1.95 -5.85 6.16
C GLN A 38 1.17 -4.64 6.70
N TYR A 39 0.81 -3.72 5.81
CA TYR A 39 0.14 -2.46 6.16
C TYR A 39 -1.37 -2.59 6.29
N PHE A 40 -2.01 -3.41 5.45
CA PHE A 40 -3.46 -3.53 5.43
C PHE A 40 -3.94 -4.83 6.03
N GLY A 41 -3.35 -5.99 5.67
CA GLY A 41 -3.51 -7.33 6.31
C GLY A 41 -4.92 -7.75 6.78
N GLY A 42 -5.12 -8.97 7.28
CA GLY A 42 -6.30 -9.33 8.11
C GLY A 42 -7.73 -9.34 7.52
N ASP A 43 -8.01 -8.59 6.45
CA ASP A 43 -9.27 -8.61 5.68
C ASP A 43 -8.98 -9.02 4.22
N PRO A 44 -9.97 -9.56 3.47
CA PRO A 44 -9.80 -9.85 2.05
C PRO A 44 -9.47 -8.57 1.27
N LEU A 45 -8.27 -8.53 0.69
CA LEU A 45 -7.76 -7.38 -0.06
C LEU A 45 -7.75 -7.69 -1.57
N GLN A 46 -8.45 -6.89 -2.37
CA GLN A 46 -8.34 -6.95 -3.82
C GLN A 46 -7.23 -6.00 -4.28
N LEU A 47 -6.25 -6.51 -5.02
CA LEU A 47 -5.16 -5.71 -5.58
C LEU A 47 -5.51 -5.29 -7.00
N LEU A 48 -5.33 -4.00 -7.29
CA LEU A 48 -5.47 -3.42 -8.62
C LEU A 48 -4.07 -3.04 -9.12
N PRO A 49 -3.45 -3.85 -9.99
CA PRO A 49 -2.13 -3.55 -10.50
C PRO A 49 -2.17 -2.33 -11.43
N ALA A 50 -1.21 -1.43 -11.27
CA ALA A 50 -0.97 -0.30 -12.15
C ALA A 50 0.46 -0.36 -12.69
N ASP A 51 0.59 -0.13 -13.99
CA ASP A 51 1.85 -0.16 -14.74
C ASP A 51 2.65 1.16 -14.62
N ASN A 52 1.98 2.25 -14.24
CA ASN A 52 2.60 3.56 -14.06
C ASN A 52 1.87 4.41 -13.00
N PHE A 53 2.52 5.50 -12.58
CA PHE A 53 2.01 6.40 -11.54
C PHE A 53 0.68 7.05 -11.91
N ARG A 54 0.51 7.43 -13.18
CA ARG A 54 -0.74 8.07 -13.64
C ARG A 54 -1.91 7.11 -13.46
N LYS A 55 -1.75 5.84 -13.84
CA LYS A 55 -2.82 4.85 -13.70
C LYS A 55 -3.19 4.60 -12.25
N LEU A 56 -2.20 4.63 -11.36
CA LEU A 56 -2.38 4.51 -9.91
C LEU A 56 -3.27 5.64 -9.35
N VAL A 57 -3.00 6.87 -9.76
CA VAL A 57 -3.81 8.05 -9.38
C VAL A 57 -5.22 7.95 -9.96
N GLU A 58 -5.35 7.62 -11.24
CA GLU A 58 -6.65 7.47 -11.91
C GLU A 58 -7.56 6.46 -11.20
N LEU A 59 -7.02 5.32 -10.75
CA LEU A 59 -7.78 4.28 -10.05
C LEU A 59 -8.35 4.76 -8.71
N VAL A 60 -7.63 5.64 -8.01
CA VAL A 60 -8.10 6.23 -6.75
C VAL A 60 -9.10 7.34 -7.02
N GLU A 61 -8.84 8.21 -8.00
CA GLU A 61 -9.75 9.30 -8.38
C GLU A 61 -11.09 8.80 -8.93
N SER A 62 -11.10 7.68 -9.65
CA SER A 62 -12.33 7.06 -10.17
C SER A 62 -13.12 6.31 -9.09
N GLY A 63 -12.56 6.11 -7.90
CA GLY A 63 -13.14 5.30 -6.83
C GLY A 63 -13.08 3.79 -7.12
N GLU A 64 -12.33 3.35 -8.12
CA GLU A 64 -12.10 1.93 -8.38
C GLU A 64 -11.23 1.30 -7.29
N ALA A 65 -10.30 2.06 -6.71
CA ALA A 65 -9.49 1.71 -5.54
C ALA A 65 -9.82 2.60 -4.35
N ASP A 66 -9.83 2.05 -3.14
CA ASP A 66 -10.04 2.81 -1.90
C ASP A 66 -8.78 3.60 -1.52
N CYS A 67 -7.60 3.02 -1.81
CA CYS A 67 -6.31 3.67 -1.66
C CYS A 67 -5.26 3.08 -2.62
N ALA A 68 -4.09 3.70 -2.61
CA ALA A 68 -2.96 3.38 -3.46
C ALA A 68 -1.69 3.17 -2.64
N LEU A 69 -0.87 2.17 -3.03
CA LEU A 69 0.46 1.94 -2.46
C LEU A 69 1.52 2.02 -3.57
N MET A 70 2.51 2.87 -3.33
CA MET A 70 3.51 3.30 -4.30
C MET A 70 4.86 3.46 -3.62
N ALA A 71 5.94 3.04 -4.27
CA ALA A 71 7.29 3.36 -3.80
C ALA A 71 7.62 4.82 -4.14
N ILE A 72 7.92 5.63 -3.13
CA ILE A 72 8.35 7.03 -3.30
C ILE A 72 9.86 7.12 -3.51
N GLU A 73 10.62 6.17 -2.98
CA GLU A 73 12.06 6.07 -3.16
C GLU A 73 12.39 4.63 -3.54
N ASN A 74 12.94 4.44 -4.75
CA ASN A 74 13.31 3.12 -5.27
C ASN A 74 14.83 3.09 -5.42
N SER A 75 15.54 2.49 -4.47
CA SER A 75 17.01 2.50 -4.37
C SER A 75 17.72 1.65 -5.45
N LEU A 76 17.00 1.20 -6.48
CA LEU A 76 17.47 0.29 -7.53
C LEU A 76 16.95 0.68 -8.92
N ALA A 77 16.66 1.96 -9.16
CA ALA A 77 16.36 2.50 -10.50
C ALA A 77 17.63 2.94 -11.23
#